data_AF-A0A0D6LSL7-F1
#
_entry.id   AF-A0A0D6LSL7-F1
#
_cell.length_a   1.000
_cell.length_b   1.000
_cell.length_c   1.000
_cell.angle_alpha   90.00
_cell.angle_beta   90.00
_cell.angle_gamma   90.00
#
_symmetry.space_group_name_H-M   'P 1'
#
loop_
_entity.id
_entity.type
_entity.pdbx_description
1 polymer ?
#
loop_
_entity_poly.entity_id
_entity_poly.type
_entity_poly.pdbx_seq_one_letter_code
_entity_poly.pdbx_strand_id
1 'polypeptide(L)'
;MFVELDQAMGFVKYSTRLNIGGSVLDGSGVRDFGYVFVNRQFKGMLSPHYKPHEVKQLKLALKKNDLLEIVVENQGRLTWETANDYKGIISAVKLDGSQLTGWTSSPMDVQQLAGVSTSQTAANPFGVGDIFRGEFVASGNGDTFLDLSNWGKGVAWLNGFNLGRYWSTAGPQKYLYVPAPLLSNGSNSLVFLELEKLSTDCKSSGSILSCTINLLDHPIKYK
;
A
#
# COMPACT_ATOMS: atom_id res chain seq x y z
N MET A 1 -0.74 15.98 9.74
CA MET A 1 -1.47 14.75 10.14
C MET A 1 -2.67 14.51 9.23
N PHE A 2 -3.30 13.32 9.27
CA PHE A 2 -4.49 13.01 8.44
C PHE A 2 -5.67 13.96 8.69
N VAL A 3 -5.96 14.23 9.96
CA VAL A 3 -7.08 15.10 10.39
C VAL A 3 -6.92 16.55 9.92
N GLU A 4 -5.69 17.06 9.84
CA GLU A 4 -5.41 18.43 9.36
C GLU A 4 -5.67 18.59 7.87
N LEU A 5 -5.80 17.49 7.13
CA LEU A 5 -6.04 17.45 5.70
C LEU A 5 -7.46 17.00 5.36
N ASP A 6 -8.34 16.91 6.36
CA ASP A 6 -9.69 16.34 6.23
C ASP A 6 -9.70 14.92 5.61
N GLN A 7 -8.62 14.16 5.84
CA GLN A 7 -8.48 12.80 5.31
C GLN A 7 -8.82 11.78 6.40
N ALA A 8 -9.97 11.12 6.27
CA ALA A 8 -10.42 10.16 7.27
C ALA A 8 -9.62 8.84 7.20
N MET A 9 -9.38 8.29 6.00
CA MET A 9 -8.86 6.93 5.77
C MET A 9 -7.85 6.89 4.61
N GLY A 10 -7.31 5.71 4.32
CA GLY A 10 -6.42 5.51 3.17
C GLY A 10 -5.02 6.04 3.42
N PHE A 11 -4.54 6.89 2.52
CA PHE A 11 -3.14 7.28 2.43
C PHE A 11 -2.98 8.80 2.36
N VAL A 12 -1.85 9.28 2.89
CA VAL A 12 -1.37 10.65 2.71
C VAL A 12 0.10 10.58 2.30
N LYS A 13 0.44 11.30 1.24
CA LYS A 13 1.84 11.49 0.85
C LYS A 13 2.40 12.72 1.54
N TYR A 14 3.53 12.56 2.20
CA TYR A 14 4.36 13.63 2.76
C TYR A 14 5.62 13.74 1.92
N SER A 15 5.96 14.94 1.44
CA SER A 15 7.15 15.16 0.60
C SER A 15 7.94 16.38 1.04
N THR A 16 9.27 16.29 1.02
CA THR A 16 10.17 17.43 1.24
C THR A 16 11.43 17.29 0.39
N ARG A 17 12.06 18.42 0.03
CA ARG A 17 13.41 18.42 -0.52
C ARG A 17 14.41 18.58 0.61
N LEU A 18 15.38 17.67 0.71
CA LEU A 18 16.34 17.67 1.79
C LEU A 18 17.32 18.85 1.69
N ASN A 19 17.49 19.58 2.78
CA ASN A 19 18.49 20.67 2.86
C ASN A 19 19.86 20.18 3.36
N ILE A 20 19.92 18.94 3.85
CA ILE A 20 21.10 18.26 4.40
C ILE A 20 21.23 16.87 3.77
N GLY A 21 22.43 16.28 3.80
CA GLY A 21 22.62 14.85 3.57
C GLY A 21 22.71 14.09 4.89
N GLY A 22 22.59 12.77 4.86
CA GLY A 22 22.69 11.92 6.05
C GLY A 22 22.50 10.44 5.77
N SER A 23 22.50 9.64 6.83
CA SER A 23 22.59 8.17 6.74
C SER A 23 21.47 7.40 7.43
N VAL A 24 20.81 7.98 8.43
CA VAL A 24 19.76 7.33 9.22
C VAL A 24 18.51 8.19 9.22
N LEU A 25 17.47 7.73 8.53
CA LEU A 25 16.13 8.33 8.57
C LEU A 25 15.37 7.72 9.75
N ASP A 26 15.05 8.53 10.75
CA ASP A 26 14.20 8.16 11.88
C ASP A 26 12.76 8.62 11.64
N GLY A 27 11.88 7.64 11.49
CA GLY A 27 10.46 7.83 11.28
C GLY A 27 9.61 7.35 12.45
N SER A 28 10.12 7.39 13.69
CA SER A 28 9.39 6.94 14.87
C SER A 28 8.03 7.61 15.07
N GLY A 29 7.82 8.78 14.47
CA GLY A 29 6.54 9.51 14.45
C GLY A 29 5.55 9.08 13.37
N VAL A 30 5.88 8.09 12.54
CA VAL A 30 4.98 7.60 11.48
C VAL A 30 3.91 6.68 12.08
N ARG A 31 2.64 6.96 11.75
CA ARG A 31 1.50 6.10 12.06
C ARG A 31 0.59 5.86 10.85
N ASP A 32 0.33 4.63 10.43
CA ASP A 32 0.80 3.36 11.02
C ASP A 32 1.99 2.78 10.24
N PHE A 33 1.93 2.85 8.92
CA PHE A 33 2.95 2.37 8.00
C PHE A 33 3.39 3.49 7.06
N GLY A 34 4.69 3.67 6.85
CA GLY A 34 5.26 4.68 5.96
C GLY A 34 6.14 4.06 4.89
N TYR A 35 5.72 4.16 3.63
CA TYR A 35 6.48 3.71 2.47
C TYR A 35 7.40 4.85 2.02
N VAL A 36 8.71 4.63 2.14
CA VAL A 36 9.74 5.66 1.93
C VAL A 36 10.27 5.58 0.51
N PHE A 37 10.24 6.71 -0.19
CA PHE A 37 10.78 6.89 -1.53
C PHE A 37 11.80 8.03 -1.53
N VAL A 38 12.89 7.84 -2.27
CA VAL A 38 13.91 8.87 -2.50
C VAL A 38 14.06 9.04 -4.00
N ASN A 39 13.84 10.26 -4.49
CA ASN A 39 13.81 10.56 -5.92
C ASN A 39 12.89 9.58 -6.70
N ARG A 40 11.68 9.34 -6.15
CA ARG A 40 10.66 8.42 -6.68
C ARG A 40 11.05 6.94 -6.71
N GLN A 41 12.16 6.56 -6.07
CA GLN A 41 12.56 5.15 -5.93
C GLN A 41 12.23 4.67 -4.52
N PHE A 42 11.56 3.53 -4.40
CA PHE A 42 11.30 2.90 -3.11
C PHE A 42 12.61 2.55 -2.40
N LYS A 43 12.66 2.81 -1.08
CA LYS A 43 13.84 2.58 -0.24
C LYS A 43 13.56 1.75 1.02
N GLY A 44 12.30 1.52 1.36
CA GLY A 44 11.93 0.71 2.52
C GLY A 44 10.65 1.20 3.18
N MET A 45 10.26 0.49 4.23
CA MET A 45 9.02 0.73 4.97
C MET A 45 9.32 1.00 6.44
N LEU A 46 8.66 2.02 6.98
CA LEU A 46 8.62 2.32 8.41
C LEU A 46 7.33 1.72 8.98
N SER A 47 7.45 1.00 10.09
CA SER A 47 6.34 0.40 10.83
C SER A 47 6.55 0.57 12.35
N PRO A 48 6.69 1.81 12.86
CA PRO A 48 7.21 2.07 14.22
C PRO A 48 6.39 1.45 15.35
N HIS A 49 5.12 1.14 15.08
CA HIS A 49 4.15 0.67 16.06
C HIS A 49 3.64 -0.76 15.78
N TYR A 50 4.24 -1.46 14.81
CA TYR A 50 3.83 -2.82 14.44
C TYR A 50 4.67 -3.87 15.17
N LYS A 51 4.18 -4.35 16.32
CA LYS A 51 4.86 -5.39 17.11
C LYS A 51 4.61 -6.79 16.56
N PRO A 52 5.59 -7.71 16.63
CA PRO A 52 6.98 -7.53 17.10
C PRO A 52 7.95 -7.01 16.01
N HIS A 53 7.45 -6.68 14.81
CA HIS A 53 8.25 -6.33 13.64
C HIS A 53 8.41 -4.82 13.44
N GLU A 54 8.74 -4.10 14.52
CA GLU A 54 8.83 -2.65 14.50
C GLU A 54 10.03 -2.19 13.65
N VAL A 55 9.78 -1.32 12.67
CA VAL A 55 10.84 -0.63 11.92
C VAL A 55 10.71 0.87 12.12
N LYS A 56 11.57 1.43 12.97
CA LYS A 56 11.57 2.87 13.32
C LYS A 56 12.52 3.71 12.48
N GLN A 57 13.56 3.07 11.95
CA GLN A 57 14.64 3.74 11.25
C GLN A 57 15.03 2.99 9.98
N LEU A 58 15.41 3.74 8.95
CA LEU A 58 16.00 3.20 7.72
C LEU A 58 17.41 3.76 7.54
N LYS A 59 18.36 2.88 7.21
CA LYS A 59 19.72 3.28 6.82
C LYS A 59 19.74 3.61 5.33
N LEU A 60 19.83 4.89 5.00
CA LEU A 60 19.70 5.41 3.64
C LEU A 60 20.81 6.43 3.38
N ALA A 61 21.54 6.29 2.27
CA ALA A 61 22.48 7.32 1.84
C ALA A 61 21.73 8.48 1.17
N LEU A 62 21.33 9.48 1.97
CA LEU A 62 20.57 10.65 1.52
C LEU A 62 21.50 11.83 1.26
N LYS A 63 21.23 12.56 0.18
CA LYS A 63 21.99 13.75 -0.22
C LYS A 63 21.12 15.00 -0.09
N LYS A 64 21.78 16.14 0.08
CA LYS A 64 21.14 17.44 -0.09
C LYS A 64 20.49 17.51 -1.48
N ASN A 65 19.31 18.10 -1.53
CA ASN A 65 18.39 18.25 -2.66
C ASN A 65 17.64 16.98 -3.12
N ASP A 66 17.90 15.82 -2.50
CA ASP A 66 17.07 14.64 -2.74
C ASP A 66 15.61 14.96 -2.40
N LEU A 67 14.69 14.45 -3.24
CA LEU A 67 13.27 14.43 -2.94
C LEU A 67 12.99 13.24 -2.03
N LEU A 68 12.64 13.50 -0.77
CA LEU A 68 12.16 12.49 0.16
C LEU A 68 10.63 12.49 0.14
N GLU A 69 10.03 11.33 -0.10
CA GLU A 69 8.60 11.11 -0.03
C GLU A 69 8.30 9.97 0.95
N ILE A 70 7.30 10.15 1.81
CA ILE A 70 6.79 9.11 2.70
C ILE A 70 5.28 9.02 2.44
N VAL A 71 4.85 7.92 1.83
CA VAL A 71 3.43 7.61 1.70
C VAL A 71 3.00 6.90 2.97
N VAL A 72 2.19 7.55 3.80
CA VAL A 72 1.74 7.01 5.07
C VAL A 72 0.34 6.43 4.91
N GLU A 73 0.18 5.19 5.35
CA GLU A 73 -1.08 4.47 5.38
C GLU A 73 -1.67 4.49 6.80
N ASN A 74 -2.95 4.86 6.87
CA ASN A 74 -3.77 4.66 8.06
C ASN A 74 -4.31 3.22 8.05
N GLN A 75 -3.91 2.36 8.99
CA GLN A 75 -4.37 0.97 9.12
C GLN A 75 -5.76 0.83 9.77
N GLY A 76 -6.38 1.94 10.16
CA GLY A 76 -7.58 1.95 10.99
C GLY A 76 -7.28 2.58 12.34
N ARG A 77 -8.25 3.34 12.87
CA ARG A 77 -8.13 3.91 14.21
C ARG A 77 -8.50 2.87 15.25
N LEU A 78 -7.84 2.93 16.41
CA LEU A 78 -8.24 2.16 17.57
C LEU A 78 -9.71 2.42 17.93
N THR A 79 -10.43 1.34 18.24
CA THR A 79 -11.82 1.37 18.71
C THR A 79 -11.95 1.02 20.19
N TRP A 80 -10.82 0.70 20.84
CA TRP A 80 -10.71 0.34 22.25
C TRP A 80 -9.48 1.04 22.86
N GLU A 81 -9.49 1.26 24.17
CA GLU A 81 -8.51 2.02 24.98
C GLU A 81 -8.45 3.54 24.74
N THR A 82 -8.55 4.01 23.50
CA THR A 82 -8.54 5.45 23.19
C THR A 82 -9.21 5.77 21.86
N ALA A 83 -9.95 6.87 21.83
CA ALA A 83 -10.46 7.46 20.59
C ALA A 83 -9.43 8.41 19.93
N ASN A 84 -8.39 8.82 20.67
CA ASN A 84 -7.38 9.78 20.23
C ASN A 84 -6.23 9.08 19.49
N ASP A 85 -6.56 8.38 18.41
CA ASP A 85 -5.60 7.68 17.57
C ASP A 85 -5.31 8.46 16.27
N TYR A 86 -4.45 9.47 16.40
CA TYR A 86 -4.01 10.28 15.28
C TYR A 86 -3.12 9.48 14.31
N LYS A 87 -3.31 9.73 13.01
CA LYS A 87 -2.65 9.03 11.90
C LYS A 87 -1.84 10.01 11.04
N GLY A 88 -0.85 9.48 10.33
CA GLY A 88 0.11 10.24 9.54
C GLY A 88 1.46 10.37 10.24
N ILE A 89 2.21 11.41 9.90
CA ILE A 89 3.40 11.82 10.66
C ILE A 89 2.91 12.62 11.86
N ILE A 90 2.95 12.02 13.05
CA ILE A 90 2.46 12.60 14.32
C ILE A 90 3.57 13.21 15.19
N SER A 91 4.83 12.97 14.84
CA SER A 91 5.99 13.63 15.44
C SER A 91 7.12 13.79 14.43
N ALA A 92 8.13 14.58 14.77
CA ALA A 92 9.22 14.95 13.85
C ALA A 92 9.94 13.73 13.26
N VAL A 93 10.01 13.68 11.92
CA VAL A 93 10.94 12.81 11.20
C VAL A 93 12.33 13.44 11.25
N LYS A 94 13.36 12.63 11.52
CA LYS A 94 14.74 13.11 11.69
C LYS A 94 15.68 12.42 10.72
N LEU A 95 16.75 13.11 10.33
CA LEU A 95 17.90 12.57 9.60
C LEU A 95 19.14 12.77 10.45
N ASP A 96 19.79 11.68 10.85
CA ASP A 96 20.93 11.67 11.78
C ASP A 96 20.68 12.53 13.05
N GLY A 97 19.46 12.43 13.59
CA GLY A 97 19.02 13.19 14.77
C GLY A 97 18.52 14.62 14.50
N SER A 98 18.80 15.18 13.32
CA SER A 98 18.32 16.51 12.92
C SER A 98 16.90 16.45 12.37
N GLN A 99 15.99 17.29 12.87
CA GLN A 99 14.60 17.32 12.38
C GLN A 99 14.51 17.78 10.92
N LEU A 100 13.77 17.03 10.11
CA LEU A 100 13.41 17.41 8.75
C LEU A 100 12.18 18.34 8.76
N THR A 101 12.24 19.38 7.95
CA THR A 101 11.22 20.43 7.84
C THR A 101 10.82 20.67 6.37
N GLY A 102 9.92 21.63 6.13
CA GLY A 102 9.50 21.99 4.76
C GLY A 102 8.61 20.94 4.08
N TRP A 103 7.81 20.22 4.86
CA TRP A 103 6.91 19.18 4.35
C TRP A 103 5.72 19.77 3.60
N THR A 104 5.47 19.23 2.41
CA THR A 104 4.18 19.30 1.72
C THR A 104 3.43 18.01 1.98
N SER A 105 2.14 18.11 2.34
CA SER A 105 1.29 16.94 2.58
C SER A 105 0.11 16.94 1.61
N SER A 106 -0.19 15.79 1.02
CA SER A 106 -1.26 15.63 0.03
C SER A 106 -2.05 14.34 0.31
N PRO A 107 -3.36 14.43 0.60
CA PRO A 107 -4.24 13.26 0.62
C PRO A 107 -4.19 12.52 -0.70
N MET A 108 -4.26 11.19 -0.65
CA MET A 108 -4.38 10.37 -1.85
C MET A 108 -5.79 9.82 -1.95
N ASP A 109 -6.47 10.15 -3.05
CA ASP A 109 -7.73 9.53 -3.42
C ASP A 109 -7.45 8.17 -4.07
N VAL A 110 -7.33 7.15 -3.23
CA VAL A 110 -7.05 5.79 -3.72
C VAL A 110 -8.23 5.18 -4.48
N GLN A 111 -9.42 5.75 -4.38
CA GLN A 111 -10.57 5.26 -5.14
C GLN A 111 -10.41 5.55 -6.64
N GLN A 112 -9.69 6.63 -6.99
CA GLN A 112 -9.34 6.91 -8.39
C GLN A 112 -8.45 5.82 -9.00
N LEU A 113 -7.72 5.05 -8.19
CA LEU A 113 -6.89 3.96 -8.68
C LEU A 113 -7.72 2.84 -9.33
N ALA A 114 -8.97 2.66 -8.87
CA ALA A 114 -9.88 1.65 -9.43
C ALA A 114 -10.27 1.94 -10.90
N GLY A 115 -10.11 3.18 -11.35
CA GLY A 115 -10.39 3.63 -12.72
C GLY A 115 -9.15 3.80 -13.60
N VAL A 116 -7.95 3.45 -13.13
CA VAL A 116 -6.72 3.63 -13.90
C VAL A 116 -6.74 2.71 -15.12
N SER A 117 -6.61 3.31 -16.31
CA SER A 117 -6.40 2.58 -17.55
C SER A 117 -4.96 2.09 -17.61
N THR A 118 -4.75 0.90 -18.19
CA THR A 118 -3.41 0.31 -18.29
C THR A 118 -2.50 1.17 -19.17
N SER A 119 -1.58 1.92 -18.58
CA SER A 119 -0.34 2.32 -19.24
C SER A 119 0.78 1.47 -18.65
N GLN A 120 1.35 0.55 -19.42
CA GLN A 120 2.54 -0.18 -19.00
C GLN A 120 3.66 0.82 -18.76
N THR A 121 3.94 1.11 -17.49
CA THR A 121 5.14 1.83 -17.08
C THR A 121 6.22 0.82 -16.67
N ALA A 122 7.48 1.22 -16.82
CA ALA A 122 8.65 0.40 -16.56
C ALA A 122 8.53 -0.47 -15.30
N ALA A 123 9.06 -1.68 -15.34
CA ALA A 123 9.05 -2.61 -14.22
C ALA A 123 9.62 -1.97 -12.95
N ASN A 124 8.79 -1.83 -11.92
CA ASN A 124 9.23 -1.50 -10.57
C ASN A 124 9.71 -2.80 -9.90
N PRO A 125 11.01 -2.96 -9.62
CA PRO A 125 11.56 -4.22 -9.15
C PRO A 125 11.07 -4.62 -7.76
N PHE A 126 10.46 -3.70 -7.00
CA PHE A 126 10.00 -3.96 -5.64
C PHE A 126 8.52 -4.35 -5.57
N GLY A 127 7.71 -4.02 -6.57
CA GLY A 127 6.26 -4.23 -6.50
C GLY A 127 5.52 -3.29 -5.54
N VAL A 128 6.23 -2.34 -4.91
CA VAL A 128 5.67 -1.47 -3.87
C VAL A 128 5.16 -0.18 -4.48
N GLY A 129 3.87 0.10 -4.28
CA GLY A 129 3.19 1.25 -4.86
C GLY A 129 2.73 1.01 -6.29
N ASP A 130 2.81 -0.23 -6.79
CA ASP A 130 2.35 -0.59 -8.12
C ASP A 130 0.85 -0.88 -8.12
N ILE A 131 0.22 -0.49 -9.22
CA ILE A 131 -1.18 -0.77 -9.49
C ILE A 131 -1.21 -1.83 -10.59
N PHE A 132 -1.89 -2.91 -10.28
CA PHE A 132 -2.11 -3.99 -11.22
C PHE A 132 -3.60 -4.02 -11.58
N ARG A 133 -3.86 -4.36 -12.84
CA ARG A 133 -5.21 -4.47 -13.37
C ARG A 133 -5.33 -5.73 -14.21
N GLY A 134 -6.43 -6.44 -14.02
CA GLY A 134 -6.84 -7.59 -14.81
C GLY A 134 -8.31 -7.49 -15.20
N GLU A 135 -8.67 -8.23 -16.24
CA GLU A 135 -10.07 -8.43 -16.65
C GLU A 135 -10.36 -9.92 -16.75
N PHE A 136 -11.58 -10.31 -16.38
CA PHE A 136 -12.03 -11.70 -16.47
C PHE A 136 -13.53 -11.79 -16.71
N VAL A 137 -13.98 -12.88 -17.30
CA VAL A 137 -15.41 -13.22 -17.40
C VAL A 137 -15.72 -14.25 -16.30
N ALA A 138 -16.69 -13.94 -15.45
CA ALA A 138 -17.11 -14.86 -14.39
C ALA A 138 -17.87 -16.05 -15.02
N SER A 139 -17.53 -17.27 -14.61
CA SER A 139 -18.21 -18.49 -15.08
C SER A 139 -19.58 -18.73 -14.41
N GLY A 140 -19.91 -17.96 -13.38
CA GLY A 140 -21.18 -18.02 -12.67
C GLY A 140 -21.43 -16.78 -11.80
N ASN A 141 -22.65 -16.70 -11.27
CA ASN A 141 -23.15 -15.53 -10.54
C ASN A 141 -23.24 -15.80 -9.02
N GLY A 142 -22.43 -16.73 -8.53
CA GLY A 142 -22.35 -17.05 -7.12
C GLY A 142 -21.34 -16.17 -6.39
N ASP A 143 -21.42 -16.17 -5.07
CA ASP A 143 -20.38 -15.63 -4.22
C ASP A 143 -19.04 -16.35 -4.50
N THR A 144 -17.94 -15.63 -4.37
CA THR A 144 -16.60 -16.19 -4.59
C THR A 144 -15.58 -15.55 -3.64
N PHE A 145 -14.32 -15.98 -3.74
CA PHE A 145 -13.22 -15.49 -2.91
C PHE A 145 -12.01 -15.21 -3.77
N LEU A 146 -11.43 -14.02 -3.62
CA LEU A 146 -10.18 -13.64 -4.27
C LEU A 146 -8.99 -14.22 -3.50
N ASP A 147 -8.20 -15.08 -4.15
CA ASP A 147 -7.01 -15.69 -3.58
C ASP A 147 -5.80 -14.76 -3.68
N LEU A 148 -5.41 -14.18 -2.56
CA LEU A 148 -4.28 -13.27 -2.44
C LEU A 148 -3.09 -13.94 -1.74
N SER A 149 -3.10 -15.26 -1.57
CA SER A 149 -2.11 -15.99 -0.78
C SER A 149 -0.66 -15.80 -1.26
N ASN A 150 -0.46 -15.58 -2.57
CA ASN A 150 0.85 -15.31 -3.17
C ASN A 150 1.26 -13.82 -3.13
N TRP A 151 0.30 -12.93 -2.87
CA TRP A 151 0.49 -11.48 -2.81
C TRP A 151 1.06 -11.03 -1.46
N GLY A 152 1.41 -9.75 -1.36
CA GLY A 152 1.95 -9.14 -0.15
C GLY A 152 0.86 -8.51 0.70
N LYS A 153 0.78 -7.19 0.60
CA LYS A 153 -0.12 -6.34 1.36
C LYS A 153 -0.69 -5.28 0.44
N GLY A 154 -1.98 -4.99 0.55
CA GLY A 154 -2.59 -4.04 -0.36
C GLY A 154 -4.07 -3.82 -0.19
N VAL A 155 -4.67 -3.22 -1.22
CA VAL A 155 -6.10 -2.97 -1.34
C VAL A 155 -6.56 -3.47 -2.70
N ALA A 156 -7.74 -4.09 -2.75
CA ALA A 156 -8.31 -4.63 -3.99
C ALA A 156 -9.67 -3.99 -4.29
N TRP A 157 -9.94 -3.80 -5.59
CA TRP A 157 -11.20 -3.32 -6.11
C TRP A 157 -11.72 -4.25 -7.20
N LEU A 158 -13.02 -4.51 -7.19
CA LEU A 158 -13.74 -5.23 -8.24
C LEU A 158 -14.80 -4.31 -8.83
N ASN A 159 -14.74 -4.07 -10.14
CA ASN A 159 -15.67 -3.19 -10.86
C ASN A 159 -15.81 -1.80 -10.19
N GLY A 160 -14.70 -1.27 -9.65
CA GLY A 160 -14.68 -0.02 -8.90
C GLY A 160 -15.07 -0.15 -7.42
N PHE A 161 -15.68 -1.25 -6.99
CA PHE A 161 -16.03 -1.45 -5.58
C PHE A 161 -14.79 -1.86 -4.77
N ASN A 162 -14.51 -1.17 -3.66
CA ASN A 162 -13.40 -1.48 -2.77
C ASN A 162 -13.72 -2.73 -1.92
N LEU A 163 -13.06 -3.86 -2.22
CA LEU A 163 -13.22 -5.12 -1.49
C LEU A 163 -12.55 -5.09 -0.12
N GLY A 164 -11.69 -4.10 0.14
CA GLY A 164 -10.95 -3.92 1.37
C GLY A 164 -9.48 -4.27 1.24
N ARG A 165 -8.86 -4.52 2.41
CA ARG A 165 -7.42 -4.74 2.54
C ARG A 165 -7.10 -6.21 2.53
N TYR A 166 -5.99 -6.57 1.91
CA TYR A 166 -5.35 -7.88 2.11
C TYR A 166 -3.98 -7.71 2.73
N TRP A 167 -3.57 -8.71 3.50
CA TRP A 167 -2.21 -8.77 4.03
C TRP A 167 -1.78 -10.21 4.22
N SER A 168 -1.41 -10.83 3.10
CA SER A 168 -1.15 -12.25 3.03
C SER A 168 0.17 -12.67 3.65
N THR A 169 1.17 -11.80 3.79
CA THR A 169 2.40 -12.14 4.51
C THR A 169 2.19 -12.21 6.02
N ALA A 170 1.30 -11.39 6.59
CA ALA A 170 0.95 -11.39 8.01
C ALA A 170 -0.14 -12.41 8.36
N GLY A 171 -1.19 -12.51 7.54
CA GLY A 171 -2.34 -13.36 7.82
C GLY A 171 -3.17 -12.91 9.05
N PRO A 172 -4.06 -13.77 9.57
CA PRO A 172 -4.40 -15.08 9.02
C PRO A 172 -5.09 -14.93 7.65
N GLN A 173 -5.90 -13.89 7.45
CA GLN A 173 -6.69 -13.68 6.22
C GLN A 173 -5.85 -13.70 4.92
N LYS A 174 -6.08 -14.69 4.03
CA LYS A 174 -5.48 -14.76 2.68
C LYS A 174 -6.46 -14.59 1.53
N TYR A 175 -7.76 -14.54 1.86
CA TYR A 175 -8.85 -14.50 0.89
C TYR A 175 -9.75 -13.30 1.16
N LEU A 176 -10.13 -12.56 0.11
CA LEU A 176 -11.18 -11.54 0.20
C LEU A 176 -12.49 -12.10 -0.31
N TYR A 177 -13.56 -11.96 0.46
CA TYR A 177 -14.91 -12.32 0.03
C TYR A 177 -15.37 -11.39 -1.09
N VAL A 178 -15.96 -11.97 -2.13
CA VAL A 178 -16.53 -11.27 -3.27
C VAL A 178 -18.02 -11.61 -3.33
N PRO A 179 -18.89 -10.67 -2.92
CA PRO A 179 -20.33 -10.82 -3.06
C PRO A 179 -20.75 -10.96 -4.53
N ALA A 180 -21.64 -11.91 -4.82
CA ALA A 180 -22.24 -12.11 -6.14
C ALA A 180 -22.77 -10.82 -6.80
N PRO A 181 -23.44 -9.89 -6.08
CA PRO A 181 -23.96 -8.67 -6.70
C PRO A 181 -22.89 -7.72 -7.27
N LEU A 182 -21.62 -7.88 -6.91
CA LEU A 182 -20.53 -7.09 -7.48
C LEU A 182 -20.04 -7.66 -8.82
N LEU A 183 -20.36 -8.92 -9.13
CA LEU A 183 -20.01 -9.55 -10.39
C LEU A 183 -21.00 -9.17 -11.49
N SER A 184 -20.46 -8.93 -12.68
CA SER A 184 -21.22 -8.77 -13.90
C SER A 184 -21.18 -10.06 -14.73
N ASN A 185 -22.24 -10.32 -15.50
CA ASN A 185 -22.30 -11.43 -16.47
C ASN A 185 -21.28 -11.27 -17.62
N GLY A 186 -20.66 -10.08 -17.76
CA GLY A 186 -19.69 -9.75 -18.79
C GLY A 186 -18.26 -9.73 -18.28
N SER A 187 -17.46 -8.79 -18.81
CA SER A 187 -16.10 -8.55 -18.32
C SER A 187 -16.14 -7.83 -16.97
N ASN A 188 -15.40 -8.37 -16.02
CA ASN A 188 -15.20 -7.82 -14.69
C ASN A 188 -13.76 -7.28 -14.60
N SER A 189 -13.60 -6.08 -14.08
CA SER A 189 -12.29 -5.46 -13.87
C SER A 189 -11.86 -5.63 -12.43
N LEU A 190 -10.68 -6.22 -12.24
CA LEU A 190 -10.03 -6.34 -10.94
C LEU A 190 -8.81 -5.43 -10.91
N VAL A 191 -8.70 -4.60 -9.88
CA VAL A 191 -7.57 -3.69 -9.65
C VAL A 191 -7.01 -3.92 -8.26
N PHE A 192 -5.69 -3.93 -8.12
CA PHE A 192 -5.01 -4.06 -6.83
C PHE A 192 -3.86 -3.06 -6.73
N LEU A 193 -3.76 -2.43 -5.56
CA LEU A 193 -2.60 -1.66 -5.12
C LEU A 193 -1.76 -2.56 -4.22
N GLU A 194 -0.57 -2.94 -4.67
CA GLU A 194 0.37 -3.77 -3.91
C GLU A 194 1.44 -2.90 -3.24
N LEU A 195 1.73 -3.19 -1.97
CA LEU A 195 2.49 -2.31 -1.08
C LEU A 195 3.66 -3.02 -0.40
N GLU A 196 3.87 -4.30 -0.64
CA GLU A 196 4.91 -5.07 0.04
C GLU A 196 5.78 -5.87 -0.91
N LYS A 197 5.21 -6.65 -1.82
CA LYS A 197 5.97 -7.49 -2.75
C LYS A 197 5.20 -7.86 -4.00
N LEU A 198 5.93 -8.10 -5.10
CA LEU A 198 5.37 -8.78 -6.26
C LEU A 198 4.91 -10.20 -5.91
N SER A 199 3.80 -10.63 -6.53
CA SER A 199 3.35 -12.01 -6.41
C SER A 199 4.38 -12.97 -7.02
N THR A 200 4.55 -14.14 -6.40
CA THR A 200 5.54 -15.15 -6.81
C THR A 200 5.23 -15.79 -8.16
N ASP A 201 4.00 -15.65 -8.64
CA ASP A 201 3.57 -16.15 -9.96
C ASP A 201 3.73 -15.11 -11.08
N CYS A 202 4.17 -13.89 -10.75
CA CYS A 202 4.47 -12.87 -11.73
C CYS A 202 5.64 -13.30 -12.63
N LYS A 203 5.45 -13.21 -13.94
CA LYS A 203 6.43 -13.52 -14.98
C LYS A 203 6.81 -12.24 -15.72
N SER A 204 8.12 -12.05 -15.91
CA SER A 204 8.66 -10.95 -16.71
C SER A 204 9.00 -11.46 -18.12
N SER A 205 8.52 -10.74 -19.13
CA SER A 205 8.92 -10.90 -20.53
C SER A 205 9.33 -9.54 -21.09
N GLY A 206 10.63 -9.27 -21.10
CA GLY A 206 11.16 -7.95 -21.44
C GLY A 206 10.73 -6.89 -20.44
N SER A 207 10.00 -5.86 -20.89
CA SER A 207 9.44 -4.79 -20.04
C SER A 207 8.03 -5.10 -19.52
N ILE A 208 7.46 -6.25 -19.90
CA ILE A 208 6.09 -6.63 -19.56
C ILE A 208 6.12 -7.54 -18.34
N LEU A 209 5.42 -7.14 -17.28
CA LEU A 209 5.15 -7.97 -16.12
C LEU A 209 3.70 -8.49 -16.20
N SER A 210 3.52 -9.81 -16.10
CA SER A 210 2.21 -10.46 -16.09
C SER A 210 2.09 -11.32 -14.83
N CYS A 211 0.99 -11.17 -14.10
CA CYS A 211 0.71 -11.91 -12.86
C CYS A 211 -0.69 -12.54 -12.98
N THR A 212 -0.94 -13.60 -12.22
CA THR A 212 -2.24 -14.29 -12.21
C THR A 212 -2.87 -14.15 -10.83
N ILE A 213 -4.19 -14.30 -10.78
CA ILE A 213 -4.93 -14.39 -9.53
C ILE A 213 -6.08 -15.37 -9.69
N ASN A 214 -6.38 -16.11 -8.63
CA ASN A 214 -7.42 -17.13 -8.66
C ASN A 214 -8.68 -16.65 -7.93
N LEU A 215 -9.83 -17.09 -8.43
CA LEU A 215 -11.10 -17.01 -7.73
C LEU A 215 -11.48 -18.41 -7.23
N LEU A 216 -11.88 -18.50 -5.97
CA LEU A 216 -12.23 -19.75 -5.30
C LEU A 216 -13.72 -19.79 -4.98
N ASP A 217 -14.30 -20.97 -4.98
CA ASP A 217 -15.69 -21.24 -4.56
C ASP A 217 -15.87 -21.23 -3.04
N HIS A 218 -14.80 -21.46 -2.29
CA HIS A 218 -14.78 -21.38 -0.82
C HIS A 218 -13.42 -20.87 -0.31
N PRO A 219 -13.37 -20.21 0.86
CA PRO A 219 -12.10 -19.84 1.46
C PRO A 219 -11.45 -21.10 2.03
N ILE A 220 -10.14 -21.27 1.79
CA ILE A 220 -9.41 -22.40 2.35
C ILE A 220 -9.22 -22.13 3.84
N LYS A 221 -9.75 -23.01 4.69
CA LYS A 221 -9.61 -22.89 6.15
C LYS A 221 -8.13 -22.97 6.54
N TYR A 222 -7.73 -22.09 7.47
CA TYR A 222 -6.41 -22.17 8.10
C TYR A 222 -6.26 -23.53 8.79
N LYS A 223 -5.16 -24.23 8.50
CA LYS A 223 -4.71 -25.39 9.27
C LYS A 223 -3.92 -24.93 10.48
#